data_AF-A0AAP8T2E3-F1
#
_entry.id   AF-A0AAP8T2E3-F1
#
_cell.length_a   1.000
_cell.length_b   1.000
_cell.length_c   1.000
_cell.angle_alpha   90.00
_cell.angle_beta   90.00
_cell.angle_gamma   90.00
#
_symmetry.space_group_name_H-M   'P 1'
#
loop_
_entity.id
_entity.type
_entity.pdbx_description
1 polymer ?
#
loop_
_entity_poly.entity_id
_entity_poly.type
_entity_poly.pdbx_seq_one_letter_code
_entity_poly.pdbx_strand_id
1 'polypeptide(L)' 'MASVTFKNNPVTLIGSEVKVGEKAPNFTVLANDLSPVTLETSAGKVRLISVVPSVDTGV' A
#
# COMPACT_ATOMS: atom_id res chain seq x y z
N MET A 1 12.62 8.67 4.42
CA MET A 1 12.58 7.48 3.54
C MET A 1 12.93 6.30 4.41
N ALA A 2 11.97 5.40 4.60
CA ALA A 2 12.21 4.17 5.33
C ALA A 2 13.33 3.36 4.64
N SER A 3 14.34 2.96 5.42
CA SER A 3 15.32 1.98 4.99
C SER A 3 14.76 0.59 5.30
N VAL A 4 14.68 -0.25 4.28
CA VAL A 4 14.07 -1.59 4.40
C VAL A 4 14.97 -2.65 3.80
N THR A 5 14.89 -3.84 4.38
CA THR A 5 15.58 -5.04 3.87
C THR A 5 14.56 -6.07 3.45
N PHE A 6 14.84 -6.78 2.35
CA PHE A 6 14.10 -7.98 1.95
C PHE A 6 15.07 -9.17 1.95
N LYS A 7 14.79 -10.21 2.74
CA LYS A 7 15.71 -11.35 2.95
C LYS A 7 17.13 -10.92 3.32
N ASN A 8 17.25 -9.97 4.27
CA ASN A 8 18.51 -9.35 4.71
C ASN A 8 19.25 -8.50 3.67
N ASN A 9 18.70 -8.31 2.47
CA ASN A 9 19.30 -7.45 1.45
C ASN A 9 18.61 -6.09 1.45
N PRO A 10 19.36 -4.97 1.50
CA PRO A 10 18.78 -3.64 1.35
C PRO A 10 18.05 -3.50 0.02
N VAL A 11 16.86 -2.89 0.04
CA VAL A 11 16.11 -2.59 -1.18
C VAL A 11 15.73 -1.11 -1.20
N THR A 12 15.71 -0.54 -2.40
CA THR A 12 15.31 0.85 -2.61
C THR A 12 13.79 0.93 -2.77
N LEU A 13 13.14 1.71 -1.92
CA LEU A 13 11.73 2.05 -2.10
C LEU A 13 11.59 3.21 -3.09
N ILE A 14 10.64 3.09 -4.00
CA ILE A 14 10.25 4.17 -4.92
C ILE A 14 9.10 4.97 -4.33
N GLY A 15 9.03 6.26 -4.68
CA GLY A 15 8.00 7.17 -4.21
C GLY A 15 8.35 7.85 -2.87
N SER A 16 7.38 8.57 -2.33
CA SER A 16 7.55 9.32 -1.08
C SER A 16 6.90 8.59 0.09
N GLU A 17 7.55 8.64 1.25
CA GLU A 17 7.03 8.11 2.51
C GLU A 17 5.86 8.98 3.01
N VAL A 18 4.73 8.34 3.33
CA VAL A 18 3.53 9.01 3.85
C VAL A 18 3.64 9.18 5.36
N LYS A 19 3.23 10.34 5.89
CA LYS A 19 3.31 10.68 7.31
C LYS A 19 1.94 10.91 7.95
N VAL A 20 1.89 10.79 9.27
CA VAL A 20 0.68 11.09 10.05
C VAL A 20 0.27 12.55 9.85
N GLY A 21 -1.03 12.78 9.64
CA GLY A 21 -1.59 14.11 9.38
C GLY A 21 -1.54 14.52 7.90
N GLU A 22 -0.78 13.81 7.05
CA GLU A 22 -0.83 14.04 5.61
C GLU A 22 -2.14 13.49 5.03
N LYS A 23 -2.66 14.19 4.00
CA LYS A 23 -3.76 13.67 3.22
C LYS A 23 -3.27 12.43 2.47
N ALA A 24 -3.96 11.30 2.66
CA ALA A 24 -3.63 10.05 1.97
C ALA A 24 -3.59 10.26 0.45
N PRO A 25 -2.51 9.87 -0.25
CA PRO A 25 -2.45 9.89 -1.70
C PRO A 25 -3.57 9.03 -2.31
N ASN A 26 -4.15 9.48 -3.41
CA ASN A 26 -5.11 8.67 -4.13
C ASN A 26 -4.40 7.47 -4.79
N PHE A 27 -5.13 6.38 -5.01
CA PHE A 27 -4.67 5.21 -5.72
C PHE A 27 -5.79 4.65 -6.60
N THR A 28 -5.40 3.83 -7.57
CA THR A 28 -6.30 2.94 -8.29
C THR A 28 -5.65 1.57 -8.31
N VAL A 29 -6.36 0.56 -7.80
CA VAL A 29 -5.95 -0.86 -7.81
C VAL A 29 -7.10 -1.71 -8.35
N LEU A 30 -6.89 -3.00 -8.50
CA LEU A 30 -7.90 -3.93 -8.98
C LEU A 30 -8.43 -4.79 -7.82
N ALA A 31 -9.74 -4.98 -7.79
CA ALA A 31 -10.38 -6.03 -6.99
C ALA A 31 -10.22 -7.41 -7.66
N ASN A 32 -10.64 -8.46 -6.96
CA ASN A 32 -10.56 -9.84 -7.46
C ASN A 32 -11.37 -10.07 -8.74
N ASP A 33 -12.42 -9.29 -8.96
CA ASP A 33 -13.25 -9.30 -10.17
C ASP A 33 -12.72 -8.36 -11.28
N LEU A 34 -11.51 -7.83 -11.10
CA LEU A 34 -10.85 -6.86 -11.99
C LEU A 34 -11.54 -5.49 -12.09
N SER A 35 -12.53 -5.22 -11.24
CA SER A 35 -13.08 -3.88 -11.14
C SER A 35 -12.08 -2.91 -10.49
N PRO A 36 -12.05 -1.63 -10.93
CA PRO A 36 -11.17 -0.64 -10.33
C PRO A 36 -11.66 -0.23 -8.94
N VAL A 37 -10.74 -0.26 -7.97
CA VAL A 37 -10.94 0.25 -6.61
C VAL A 37 -10.03 1.46 -6.41
N THR A 38 -10.62 2.56 -5.97
CA THR A 38 -9.88 3.78 -5.62
C THR A 38 -9.97 4.06 -4.13
N LEU A 39 -9.23 5.05 -3.63
CA LEU A 39 -9.38 5.51 -2.26
C LEU A 39 -10.82 5.94 -1.94
N GLU A 40 -11.52 6.52 -2.93
CA GLU A 40 -12.89 7.02 -2.80
C GLU A 40 -13.93 5.90 -2.69
N THR A 41 -13.65 4.72 -3.29
CA THR A 41 -14.57 3.56 -3.26
C THR A 41 -14.95 3.13 -1.83
N SER A 42 -14.13 3.47 -0.83
CA SER A 42 -14.35 3.16 0.59
C SER A 42 -14.48 4.41 1.48
N ALA A 43 -14.90 5.55 0.91
CA ALA A 43 -15.06 6.81 1.62
C ALA A 43 -16.08 6.74 2.79
N GLY A 44 -15.95 7.70 3.72
CA GLY A 44 -16.84 7.82 4.89
C GLY A 44 -16.56 6.83 6.03
N LYS A 45 -15.54 5.97 5.89
CA LYS A 45 -15.12 5.00 6.91
C LYS A 45 -13.66 5.22 7.32
N VAL A 46 -13.33 4.80 8.53
CA VAL A 46 -11.92 4.59 8.91
C VAL A 46 -11.41 3.38 8.12
N ARG A 47 -10.23 3.53 7.50
CA ARG A 47 -9.63 2.54 6.61
C ARG A 47 -8.30 2.08 7.18
N LEU A 48 -8.08 0.78 7.24
CA LEU A 48 -6.78 0.17 7.51
C LEU A 48 -6.28 -0.45 6.20
N ILE A 49 -5.08 -0.05 5.75
CA ILE A 49 -4.47 -0.58 4.53
C ILE A 49 -3.34 -1.51 4.95
N SER A 50 -3.55 -2.82 4.80
CA SER A 50 -2.52 -3.83 5.02
C SER A 50 -1.83 -4.12 3.68
N VAL A 51 -0.51 -3.90 3.62
CA VAL A 51 0.29 -4.11 2.40
C VAL A 51 1.30 -5.23 2.66
N VAL A 52 1.29 -6.24 1.80
CA VAL A 52 2.19 -7.40 1.87
C VAL A 52 2.84 -7.67 0.51
N PRO A 53 4.07 -8.23 0.44
CA PRO A 53 4.68 -8.61 -0.83
C PRO A 53 3.89 -9.68 -1.59
N SER A 54 3.29 -10.61 -0.85
CA SER A 54 2.45 -11.70 -1.35
C SER A 54 1.49 -12.12 -0.23
N VAL A 55 0.25 -12.45 -0.58
CA VAL A 55 -0.73 -13.03 0.35
C VAL A 55 -0.61 -14.56 0.37
N ASP A 56 -0.29 -15.15 -0.78
CA ASP A 56 -0.38 -16.59 -1.00
C ASP A 56 0.88 -17.36 -0.61
N THR A 57 2.01 -16.67 -0.41
CA THR A 57 3.31 -17.29 -0.14
C THR A 57 4.02 -16.64 1.03
N GLY A 58 4.76 -17.44 1.80
CA GLY A 58 5.75 -16.93 2.75
C GLY A 58 6.86 -16.17 2.03
N VAL A 59 7.47 -15.23 2.75
CA VAL A 59 8.63 -14.46 2.28
C VAL A 59 9.92 -15.18 2.64
#